data_AF-K5BJN1-F1
#
_entry.id   AF-K5BJN1-F1
#
_cell.length_a   1.000
_cell.length_b   1.000
_cell.length_c   1.000
_cell.angle_alpha   90.00
_cell.angle_beta   90.00
_cell.angle_gamma   90.00
#
_symmetry.space_group_name_H-M   'P 1'
#
loop_
_entity.id
_entity.type
_entity.pdbx_description
1 polymer ?
#
loop_
_entity_poly.entity_id
_entity_poly.type
_entity_poly.pdbx_seq_one_letter_code
_entity_poly.pdbx_strand_id
1 'polypeptide(L)'
;MHVRLYFGKRPGGAMFVYPFGRRHPPFKFFAKDGQLLIAGCWTGFPAVKGHPGFTPLAAMLDLDENGPATAVPVAGLDADEVWNVGEAVSQAINR
;
A
#
# COMPACT_ATOMS: atom_id res chain seq x y z
N MET A 1 -15.44 14.10 -5.13
CA MET A 1 -14.43 14.89 -5.86
C MET A 1 -13.37 13.92 -6.37
N HIS A 2 -13.21 13.76 -7.68
CA HIS A 2 -12.18 12.88 -8.25
C HIS A 2 -10.93 13.70 -8.55
N VAL A 3 -9.79 13.33 -7.98
CA VAL A 3 -8.48 13.89 -8.33
C VAL A 3 -7.80 12.91 -9.28
N ARG A 4 -7.40 13.39 -10.47
CA ARG A 4 -6.66 12.58 -11.45
C ARG A 4 -5.16 12.83 -11.25
N LEU A 5 -4.47 11.84 -10.69
CA LEU A 5 -3.01 11.85 -10.53
C LEU A 5 -2.36 11.15 -11.72
N TYR A 6 -1.41 11.83 -12.36
CA TYR A 6 -0.53 11.24 -13.36
C TYR A 6 0.80 10.93 -12.68
N PHE A 7 1.16 9.65 -12.60
CA PHE A 7 2.40 9.18 -11.98
C PHE A 7 3.10 8.19 -12.91
N GLY A 8 4.43 8.25 -12.98
CA GLY A 8 5.24 7.22 -13.64
C GLY A 8 6.63 7.71 -14.07
N LYS A 9 7.63 6.83 -13.93
CA LYS A 9 8.97 7.00 -14.52
C LYS A 9 9.20 5.82 -15.45
N ARG A 10 9.03 5.95 -16.76
CA ARG A 10 9.24 4.81 -17.67
C ARG A 10 10.67 4.22 -17.52
N PRO A 11 10.86 2.88 -17.45
CA PRO A 11 9.85 1.81 -17.50
C PRO A 11 9.23 1.37 -16.15
N GLY A 12 9.43 2.09 -15.04
CA GLY A 12 8.91 1.74 -13.72
C GLY A 12 8.33 2.89 -12.88
N GLY A 13 8.59 2.84 -11.57
CA GLY A 13 8.03 3.76 -10.58
C GLY A 13 6.88 3.13 -9.78
N ALA A 14 6.63 3.69 -8.60
CA ALA A 14 5.48 3.34 -7.76
C ALA A 14 4.85 4.61 -7.16
N MET A 15 3.53 4.59 -7.01
CA MET A 15 2.77 5.62 -6.31
C MET A 15 2.54 5.17 -4.87
N PHE A 16 3.23 5.82 -3.94
CA PHE A 16 3.03 5.58 -2.51
C PHE A 16 1.84 6.41 -2.04
N VAL A 17 0.92 5.77 -1.32
CA VAL A 17 -0.26 6.46 -0.79
C VAL A 17 0.04 6.90 0.63
N TYR A 18 -0.08 8.20 0.90
CA TYR A 18 0.13 8.79 2.22
C TYR A 18 -1.19 9.39 2.72
N PRO A 19 -2.07 8.60 3.36
CA PRO A 19 -3.33 9.12 3.89
C PRO A 19 -3.07 10.33 4.79
N PHE A 20 -3.72 11.46 4.45
CA PHE A 20 -3.59 12.75 5.15
C PHE A 20 -2.14 13.27 5.30
N GLY A 21 -1.23 12.85 4.42
CA GLY A 21 0.16 13.34 4.44
C GLY A 21 0.99 12.83 5.63
N ARG A 22 0.59 11.73 6.27
CA ARG A 22 1.36 11.09 7.37
C ARG A 22 2.75 10.63 6.87
N ARG A 23 3.67 10.37 7.80
CA ARG A 23 5.10 10.16 7.49
C ARG A 23 5.40 8.86 6.74
N HIS A 24 4.69 7.79 7.04
CA HIS A 24 4.91 6.45 6.52
C HIS A 24 3.68 5.94 5.78
N PRO A 25 3.83 5.42 4.55
CA PRO A 25 2.70 4.94 3.76
C PRO A 25 2.34 3.50 4.15
N PRO A 26 1.05 3.11 4.15
CA PRO A 26 0.63 1.72 4.33
C PRO A 26 1.01 0.84 3.13
N PHE A 27 0.82 1.36 1.91
CA PHE A 27 1.01 0.64 0.66
C PHE A 27 1.42 1.56 -0.50
N LYS A 28 1.76 0.93 -1.62
CA LYS A 28 2.04 1.57 -2.90
C LYS A 28 1.36 0.83 -4.05
N PHE A 29 1.09 1.56 -5.12
CA PHE A 29 0.65 1.00 -6.39
C PHE A 29 1.75 1.10 -7.44
N PHE A 30 1.78 0.16 -8.37
CA PHE A 30 2.62 0.26 -9.57
C PHE A 30 2.03 -0.56 -10.70
N ALA A 31 2.36 -0.21 -11.95
CA ALA A 31 1.93 -0.96 -13.11
C ALA A 31 3.03 -1.91 -13.58
N LYS A 32 2.68 -3.14 -13.91
CA LYS A 32 3.57 -4.14 -14.49
C LYS A 32 2.77 -5.06 -15.41
N ASP A 33 3.29 -5.34 -16.61
CA ASP A 33 2.67 -6.27 -17.57
C ASP A 33 1.19 -5.98 -17.88
N GLY A 34 0.83 -4.69 -17.94
CA GLY A 34 -0.56 -4.24 -18.20
C GLY A 34 -1.50 -4.31 -17.00
N GLN A 35 -1.01 -4.73 -15.83
CA GLN A 35 -1.78 -4.83 -14.59
C GLN A 35 -1.39 -3.74 -13.60
N LEU A 36 -2.37 -3.24 -12.86
CA LEU A 36 -2.14 -2.44 -11.66
C LEU A 36 -1.96 -3.39 -10.48
N LEU A 37 -0.87 -3.21 -9.75
CA LEU A 37 -0.51 -4.02 -8.59
C LEU A 37 -0.47 -3.14 -7.33
N ILE A 38 -0.80 -3.74 -6.18
CA ILE A 38 -0.66 -3.15 -4.85
C ILE A 38 0.37 -3.95 -4.05
N ALA A 39 1.19 -3.26 -3.25
CA ALA A 39 2.10 -3.90 -2.32
C ALA A 39 2.18 -3.13 -1.00
N GLY A 40 2.29 -3.87 0.10
CA GLY A 40 2.58 -3.33 1.42
C GLY A 40 3.91 -2.59 1.51
N CYS A 41 4.03 -1.72 2.52
CA CYS A 41 5.26 -0.98 2.81
C CYS A 41 6.00 -1.45 4.08
N TRP A 42 5.55 -2.54 4.71
CA TRP A 42 6.12 -3.11 5.96
C TRP A 42 7.55 -3.65 5.84
N THR A 43 8.11 -3.74 4.64
CA THR A 43 9.53 -4.07 4.41
C THR A 43 10.36 -2.90 3.90
N GLY A 44 9.70 -1.82 3.44
CA GLY A 44 10.35 -0.73 2.68
C GLY A 44 10.83 0.44 3.52
N PHE A 45 10.40 0.56 4.77
CA PHE A 45 10.70 1.69 5.65
C PHE A 45 11.26 1.19 6.99
N PRO A 46 12.57 1.36 7.28
CA PRO A 46 13.19 0.81 8.48
C PRO A 46 12.51 1.18 9.80
N ALA A 47 11.97 2.40 9.91
CA ALA A 47 11.34 2.91 11.13
C ALA A 47 10.03 2.20 11.50
N VAL A 48 9.34 1.59 10.53
CA VAL A 48 8.06 0.88 10.73
C VAL A 48 8.12 -0.55 10.23
N LYS A 49 9.33 -1.09 10.02
CA LYS A 49 9.50 -2.43 9.46
C LYS A 49 8.91 -3.48 10.41
N GLY A 50 8.05 -4.35 9.89
CA GLY A 50 7.39 -5.40 10.69
C GLY A 50 6.44 -4.86 11.77
N HIS A 51 5.97 -3.62 11.66
CA HIS A 51 5.04 -3.05 12.64
C HIS A 51 3.69 -3.81 12.60
N PRO A 52 3.13 -4.26 13.74
CA PRO A 52 1.88 -5.04 13.78
C PRO A 52 0.67 -4.24 13.28
N GLY A 53 0.78 -2.92 13.20
CA GLY A 53 -0.22 -2.07 12.53
C GLY A 53 -0.46 -2.43 11.06
N PHE A 54 0.41 -3.21 10.40
CA PHE A 54 0.21 -3.67 9.03
C PHE A 54 -0.68 -4.92 8.88
N THR A 55 -0.97 -5.66 9.97
CA THR A 55 -1.73 -6.91 9.91
C THR A 55 -3.05 -6.82 9.12
N PRO A 56 -3.89 -5.77 9.28
CA PRO A 56 -5.15 -5.68 8.51
C PRO A 56 -4.92 -5.61 7.00
N LEU A 57 -3.89 -4.90 6.56
CA LEU A 57 -3.53 -4.81 5.15
C LEU A 57 -2.93 -6.12 4.65
N ALA A 58 -2.08 -6.78 5.45
CA ALA A 58 -1.52 -8.07 5.08
C ALA A 58 -2.65 -9.11 4.88
N ALA A 59 -3.60 -9.17 5.81
CA ALA A 59 -4.78 -10.06 5.71
C ALA A 59 -5.64 -9.76 4.47
N MET A 60 -5.90 -8.48 4.15
CA MET A 60 -6.63 -8.09 2.93
C MET A 60 -5.94 -8.59 1.65
N LEU A 61 -4.61 -8.62 1.64
CA LEU A 61 -3.82 -9.04 0.48
C LEU A 61 -3.51 -10.55 0.47
N ASP A 62 -4.04 -11.31 1.43
CA ASP A 62 -3.72 -12.73 1.67
C ASP A 62 -2.21 -12.95 1.89
N LEU A 63 -1.60 -12.09 2.71
CA LEU A 63 -0.18 -12.07 3.06
C LEU A 63 0.04 -12.03 4.58
N ASP A 64 1.30 -12.18 4.98
CA ASP A 64 1.79 -12.01 6.34
C ASP A 64 2.68 -10.75 6.42
N GLU A 65 2.42 -9.86 7.37
CA GLU A 65 3.21 -8.64 7.58
C GLU A 65 4.66 -8.89 8.03
N ASN A 66 4.95 -10.08 8.56
CA ASN A 66 6.31 -10.52 8.89
C ASN A 66 7.04 -11.10 7.66
N GLY A 67 6.29 -11.41 6.61
CA GLY A 67 6.78 -11.94 5.35
C GLY A 67 7.16 -10.87 4.32
N PRO A 68 7.48 -11.29 3.08
CA PRO A 68 7.72 -10.36 1.99
C PRO A 68 6.45 -9.56 1.68
N ALA A 69 6.61 -8.25 1.44
CA ALA A 69 5.55 -7.38 0.93
C ALA A 69 5.33 -7.62 -0.58
N THR A 70 4.89 -8.83 -0.92
CA THR A 70 4.63 -9.27 -2.29
C THR A 70 3.56 -8.40 -2.93
N ALA A 71 3.74 -8.10 -4.21
CA ALA A 71 2.75 -7.34 -4.96
C ALA A 71 1.66 -8.26 -5.47
N VAL A 72 0.40 -7.85 -5.28
CA VAL A 72 -0.77 -8.59 -5.74
C VAL A 72 -1.59 -7.74 -6.72
N PRO A 73 -2.32 -8.35 -7.66
CA PRO A 73 -3.24 -7.62 -8.53
C PRO A 73 -4.30 -6.88 -7.71
N VAL A 74 -4.59 -5.62 -8.08
CA VAL A 74 -5.74 -4.91 -7.47
C VAL A 74 -7.08 -5.42 -7.98
N ALA A 75 -7.08 -6.20 -9.07
CA ALA A 75 -8.30 -6.72 -9.67
C ALA A 75 -9.01 -7.66 -8.68
N GLY A 76 -10.25 -7.31 -8.33
CA GLY A 76 -11.05 -8.04 -7.34
C GLY A 76 -11.05 -7.44 -5.93
N LEU A 77 -10.20 -6.43 -5.67
CA LEU A 77 -10.27 -5.66 -4.42
C LEU A 77 -11.32 -4.54 -4.53
N ASP A 78 -12.07 -4.33 -3.45
CA ASP A 78 -12.95 -3.18 -3.33
C ASP A 78 -12.16 -1.90 -3.02
N ALA A 79 -12.42 -0.83 -3.77
CA ALA A 79 -11.63 0.41 -3.67
C ALA A 79 -11.87 1.15 -2.35
N ASP A 80 -13.10 1.13 -1.83
CA ASP A 80 -13.45 1.79 -0.57
C ASP A 80 -12.86 1.00 0.60
N GLU A 81 -12.86 -0.34 0.52
CA GLU A 81 -12.21 -1.20 1.50
C GLU A 81 -10.70 -0.98 1.55
N VAL A 82 -10.02 -0.94 0.38
CA VAL A 82 -8.58 -0.63 0.31
C VAL A 82 -8.26 0.73 0.93
N TRP A 83 -9.11 1.73 0.68
CA TRP A 83 -8.94 3.04 1.30
C TRP A 83 -9.10 2.97 2.83
N ASN A 84 -10.18 2.35 3.32
CA ASN A 84 -10.47 2.27 4.74
C ASN A 84 -9.38 1.51 5.51
N VAL A 85 -8.94 0.36 5.00
CA VAL A 85 -7.84 -0.42 5.60
C VAL A 85 -6.53 0.35 5.52
N GLY A 86 -6.23 0.98 4.37
CA GLY A 86 -5.07 1.84 4.22
C GLY A 86 -5.00 2.97 5.24
N GLU A 87 -6.13 3.64 5.46
CA GLU A 87 -6.26 4.74 6.40
C GLU A 87 -6.03 4.28 7.85
N ALA A 88 -6.65 3.16 8.24
CA ALA A 88 -6.46 2.55 9.56
C ALA A 88 -5.00 2.13 9.81
N VAL A 89 -4.37 1.44 8.85
CA VAL A 89 -2.95 1.08 8.94
C VAL A 89 -2.07 2.33 9.00
N SER A 90 -2.36 3.34 8.17
CA SER A 90 -1.65 4.61 8.18
C SER A 90 -1.71 5.29 9.54
N GLN A 91 -2.86 5.28 10.22
CA GLN A 91 -2.96 5.77 11.60
C GLN A 91 -2.08 4.94 12.55
N ALA A 92 -2.12 3.62 12.46
CA ALA A 92 -1.43 2.73 13.39
C ALA A 92 0.10 2.86 13.33
N ILE A 93 0.68 2.96 12.13
CA ILE A 93 2.14 2.97 11.94
C ILE A 93 2.78 4.36 12.08
N ASN A 94 1.98 5.41 12.27
CA ASN A 94 2.42 6.80 12.36
C ASN A 94 2.09 7.47 13.70
N ARG A 95 1.79 6.69 14.74
CA ARG A 95 1.63 7.18 16.11
C ARG A 95 2.97 7.31 16.82
#